data_AF-A0A7S2UR84-F1
#
_entry.id   AF-A0A7S2UR84-F1
#
_cell.length_a   1.000
_cell.length_b   1.000
_cell.length_c   1.000
_cell.angle_alpha   90.00
_cell.angle_beta   90.00
_cell.angle_gamma   90.00
#
_symmetry.space_group_name_H-M   'P 1'
#
loop_
_entity.id
_entity.type
_entity.pdbx_description
1 polymer ?
#
loop_
_entity_poly.entity_id
_entity_poly.type
_entity_poly.pdbx_seq_one_letter_code
_entity_poly.pdbx_strand_id
1 'polypeptide(L)'
;GGDKKDANNTNSSKQEASSNKNPQAAHSVEMEIPFVLTRYFTRKHKKKQINIETATKTKLTIPKPPKQQPKESKEPKQGDDDADADDALRLVKIRISSSDATDDGIKHCKAAKYLIHKMLRSFEEHPERFQPKEIGGGTFAEQAQAKARKEREREQRKQTSKDHPNKNV
;
A
#
# COMPACT_ATOMS: atom_id res chain seq x y z
N GLY A 1 3.18 39.40 50.29
CA GLY A 1 4.10 38.60 49.46
C GLY A 1 3.33 37.40 48.98
N GLY A 2 3.32 37.02 47.69
CA GLY A 2 4.51 36.79 46.84
C GLY A 2 5.19 35.51 47.35
N ASP A 3 5.38 34.40 46.63
CA ASP A 3 5.55 34.09 45.19
C ASP A 3 5.25 32.57 45.01
N LYS A 4 4.47 32.10 44.02
CA LYS A 4 4.85 31.59 42.67
C LYS A 4 6.19 30.82 42.54
N LYS A 5 6.06 29.54 42.13
CA LYS A 5 6.87 28.73 41.18
C LYS A 5 8.39 28.58 41.49
N ASP A 6 9.16 27.58 41.06
CA ASP A 6 9.24 26.82 39.81
C ASP A 6 9.93 25.45 40.00
N ALA A 7 9.73 24.59 39.02
CA ALA A 7 10.41 23.33 38.81
C ALA A 7 11.86 23.51 38.31
N ASN A 8 12.77 22.62 38.73
CA ASN A 8 13.78 21.96 37.88
C ASN A 8 14.76 21.19 38.77
N ASN A 9 14.97 19.90 38.50
CA ASN A 9 16.35 19.43 38.51
C ASN A 9 16.57 18.27 37.54
N THR A 10 17.30 18.62 36.49
CA THR A 10 17.92 17.81 35.47
C THR A 10 19.02 16.96 36.09
N ASN A 11 19.19 15.70 35.68
CA ASN A 11 20.54 15.16 35.54
C ASN A 11 20.63 14.08 34.46
N SER A 12 21.27 14.49 33.36
CA SER A 12 21.88 13.66 32.34
C SER A 12 23.08 12.89 32.90
N SER A 13 23.24 11.64 32.46
CA SER A 13 24.47 10.85 32.30
C SER A 13 24.02 9.43 31.94
N LYS A 14 24.51 8.70 30.94
CA LYS A 14 25.73 8.78 30.15
C LYS A 14 25.54 7.82 28.98
N GLN A 15 25.87 8.26 27.77
CA GLN A 15 25.97 7.43 26.57
C GLN A 15 27.15 6.47 26.70
N GLU A 16 26.95 5.21 26.31
CA GLU A 16 28.02 4.39 25.73
C GLU A 16 27.71 4.16 24.26
N ALA A 17 28.66 4.56 23.44
CA ALA A 17 28.66 4.46 22.00
C ALA A 17 29.25 3.11 21.59
N SER A 18 28.50 2.34 20.80
CA SER A 18 29.08 1.37 19.88
C SER A 18 28.73 1.81 18.46
N SER A 19 29.67 2.54 17.88
CA SER A 19 29.66 3.06 16.52
C SER A 19 29.75 1.93 15.50
N ASN A 20 28.71 1.74 14.69
CA ASN A 20 28.85 1.18 13.36
C ASN A 20 28.38 2.24 12.36
N LYS A 21 29.34 2.79 11.61
CA LYS A 21 29.11 3.76 10.53
C LYS A 21 28.35 3.06 9.40
N ASN A 22 27.02 3.14 9.45
CA ASN A 22 26.12 2.93 8.33
C ASN A 22 25.53 4.31 7.98
N PRO A 23 25.35 4.69 6.70
CA PRO A 23 24.95 6.05 6.34
C PRO A 23 23.69 6.41 7.11
N GLN A 24 23.79 7.50 7.83
CA GLN A 24 22.89 7.96 8.89
C GLN A 24 21.44 7.90 8.40
N ALA A 25 20.75 6.81 8.71
CA ALA A 25 19.32 6.70 8.50
C ALA A 25 18.66 7.58 9.54
N ALA A 26 18.58 8.86 9.22
CA ALA A 26 17.67 9.81 9.79
C ALA A 26 16.28 9.17 9.97
N HIS A 27 15.89 8.90 11.21
CA HIS A 27 14.57 8.39 11.61
C HIS A 27 14.02 7.21 10.79
N SER A 28 14.01 6.02 11.39
CA SER A 28 13.30 4.88 10.80
C SER A 28 12.21 4.33 11.70
N VAL A 29 11.12 3.89 11.07
CA VAL A 29 9.98 3.23 11.73
C VAL A 29 9.76 1.88 11.07
N GLU A 30 9.61 0.84 11.88
CA GLU A 30 9.24 -0.50 11.44
C GLU A 30 7.77 -0.75 11.72
N MET A 31 7.12 -1.53 10.84
CA MET A 31 5.76 -1.99 11.03
C MET A 31 5.52 -3.32 10.33
N GLU A 32 4.51 -4.05 10.79
CA GLU A 32 4.11 -5.33 10.21
C GLU A 32 2.88 -5.15 9.34
N ILE A 33 2.88 -5.79 8.17
CA ILE A 33 1.74 -5.78 7.23
C ILE A 33 1.49 -7.19 6.70
N PRO A 34 0.24 -7.56 6.36
CA PRO A 34 -0.05 -8.79 5.65
C PRO A 34 0.74 -8.90 4.33
N PHE A 35 1.27 -10.08 4.04
CA PHE A 35 2.09 -10.35 2.85
C PHE A 35 1.36 -9.98 1.56
N VAL A 36 0.05 -10.19 1.49
CA VAL A 36 -0.76 -9.79 0.31
C VAL A 36 -0.64 -8.29 -0.01
N LEU A 37 -0.48 -7.42 1.00
CA LEU A 37 -0.28 -5.99 0.78
C LEU A 37 1.10 -5.68 0.18
N THR A 38 2.10 -6.52 0.41
CA THR A 38 3.44 -6.32 -0.18
C THR A 38 3.40 -6.31 -1.69
N ARG A 39 2.52 -7.12 -2.31
CA ARG A 39 2.32 -7.16 -3.77
C ARG A 39 2.00 -5.79 -4.35
N TYR A 40 1.26 -4.94 -3.62
CA TYR A 40 0.90 -3.60 -4.11
C TYR A 40 2.10 -2.66 -4.16
N PHE A 41 3.13 -2.92 -3.36
CA PHE A 41 4.37 -2.16 -3.35
C PHE A 41 5.42 -2.75 -4.30
N THR A 42 5.43 -4.07 -4.49
CA THR A 42 6.44 -4.80 -5.27
C THR A 42 6.03 -5.13 -6.71
N ARG A 43 4.75 -4.93 -7.09
CA ARG A 43 4.23 -5.09 -8.46
C ARG A 43 5.02 -4.28 -9.49
N LYS A 44 4.85 -4.65 -10.78
CA LYS A 44 5.45 -3.96 -11.93
C LYS A 44 5.32 -2.43 -11.80
N HIS A 45 6.42 -1.72 -12.02
CA HIS A 45 6.56 -0.26 -11.88
C HIS A 45 6.43 0.32 -10.46
N LYS A 46 6.13 -0.48 -9.42
CA LYS A 46 6.13 -0.06 -8.01
C LYS A 46 5.37 1.24 -7.73
N LYS A 47 4.31 1.52 -8.49
CA LYS A 47 3.63 2.82 -8.51
C LYS A 47 3.15 3.25 -7.12
N LYS A 48 2.60 2.33 -6.33
CA LYS A 48 2.11 2.64 -4.97
C LYS A 48 3.25 2.97 -4.02
N GLN A 49 4.34 2.21 -4.07
CA GLN A 49 5.55 2.47 -3.30
C GLN A 49 6.12 3.85 -3.65
N ILE A 50 6.35 4.12 -4.94
CA ILE A 50 6.88 5.40 -5.42
C ILE A 50 5.97 6.56 -4.99
N ASN A 51 4.65 6.42 -5.12
CA ASN A 51 3.71 7.46 -4.72
C ASN A 51 3.80 7.79 -3.22
N ILE A 52 3.92 6.78 -2.37
CA ILE A 52 4.08 6.99 -0.93
C ILE A 52 5.44 7.64 -0.66
N GLU A 53 6.53 7.07 -1.16
CA GLU A 53 7.89 7.57 -0.96
C GLU A 53 8.05 9.04 -1.37
N THR A 54 7.51 9.41 -2.54
CA THR A 54 7.56 10.78 -3.04
C THR A 54 6.68 11.72 -2.22
N ALA A 55 5.46 11.31 -1.86
CA ALA A 55 4.53 12.16 -1.11
C ALA A 55 5.03 12.44 0.33
N THR A 56 5.74 11.48 0.94
CA THR A 56 6.17 11.59 2.33
C THR A 56 7.66 11.82 2.49
N LYS A 57 8.44 11.92 1.41
CA LYS A 57 9.91 12.06 1.43
C LYS A 57 10.60 10.97 2.26
N THR A 58 10.12 9.74 2.11
CA THR A 58 10.64 8.55 2.82
C THR A 58 11.07 7.47 1.83
N LYS A 59 11.76 6.44 2.33
CA LYS A 59 12.07 5.21 1.62
C LYS A 59 11.38 4.03 2.28
N LEU A 60 10.70 3.22 1.47
CA LEU A 60 10.03 2.00 1.92
C LEU A 60 10.89 0.80 1.55
N THR A 61 11.34 0.07 2.57
CA THR A 61 12.10 -1.15 2.42
C THR A 61 11.23 -2.34 2.80
N ILE A 62 11.00 -3.22 1.83
CA ILE A 62 10.22 -4.45 2.01
C ILE A 62 11.21 -5.61 1.88
N PRO A 63 11.33 -6.48 2.89
CA PRO A 63 12.18 -7.65 2.78
C PRO A 63 11.68 -8.52 1.64
N LYS A 64 12.61 -8.95 0.77
CA LYS A 64 12.27 -9.94 -0.25
C LYS A 64 11.92 -11.24 0.47
N PRO A 65 10.82 -11.93 0.09
CA PRO A 65 10.60 -13.27 0.61
C PRO A 65 11.82 -14.14 0.28
N PRO A 66 12.17 -15.10 1.15
CA PRO A 66 13.19 -16.08 0.82
C PRO A 66 12.78 -16.72 -0.50
N LYS A 67 13.70 -16.74 -1.48
CA LYS A 67 13.48 -17.49 -2.73
C LYS A 67 13.18 -18.92 -2.30
N GLN A 68 11.95 -19.37 -2.49
CA GLN A 68 11.64 -20.78 -2.32
C GLN A 68 12.62 -21.53 -3.23
N GLN A 69 13.40 -22.44 -2.65
CA GLN A 69 14.29 -23.29 -3.44
C GLN A 69 13.44 -23.92 -4.54
N PRO A 70 13.95 -24.00 -5.78
CA PRO A 70 13.18 -24.56 -6.89
C PRO A 70 12.74 -25.96 -6.49
N LYS A 71 11.43 -26.13 -6.23
CA LYS A 71 10.83 -27.45 -6.19
C LYS A 71 11.06 -27.99 -7.60
N GLU A 72 11.82 -29.07 -7.70
CA GLU A 72 12.09 -29.73 -8.96
C GLU A 72 10.76 -29.94 -9.70
N SER A 73 10.77 -29.56 -10.98
CA SER A 73 9.78 -29.93 -12.01
C SER A 73 8.30 -29.61 -11.76
N LYS A 74 7.94 -28.33 -11.92
CA LYS A 74 6.80 -27.95 -12.78
C LYS A 74 7.23 -26.79 -13.67
N GLU A 75 6.90 -26.86 -14.96
CA GLU A 75 7.20 -25.82 -15.94
C GLU A 75 6.88 -24.42 -15.38
N PRO A 76 7.73 -23.41 -15.66
CA PRO A 76 7.49 -22.05 -15.18
C PRO A 76 6.19 -21.54 -15.82
N LYS A 77 5.11 -21.50 -15.03
CA LYS A 77 3.93 -20.76 -15.46
C LYS A 77 4.31 -19.30 -15.35
N GLN A 78 4.31 -18.62 -16.49
CA GLN A 78 4.47 -17.18 -16.59
C GLN A 78 3.34 -16.49 -15.81
N GLY A 79 3.52 -16.34 -14.49
CA GLY A 79 2.45 -16.00 -13.56
C GLY A 79 2.64 -16.44 -12.11
N ASP A 80 3.73 -17.14 -11.75
CA ASP A 80 4.03 -17.65 -10.39
C ASP A 80 4.30 -16.53 -9.34
N ASP A 81 3.30 -15.69 -9.12
CA ASP A 81 3.16 -14.82 -7.95
C ASP A 81 1.95 -15.28 -7.11
N ASP A 82 1.50 -16.53 -7.28
CA ASP A 82 0.46 -17.15 -6.47
C ASP A 82 1.08 -17.63 -5.16
N ALA A 83 1.24 -16.70 -4.22
CA ALA A 83 1.40 -17.07 -2.82
C ALA A 83 0.17 -17.88 -2.40
N ASP A 84 0.40 -19.07 -1.84
CA ASP A 84 -0.63 -19.92 -1.24
C ASP A 84 -1.52 -19.09 -0.29
N ALA A 85 -2.81 -19.46 -0.17
CA ALA A 85 -3.77 -18.72 0.64
C ALA A 85 -3.29 -18.52 2.10
N ASP A 86 -2.52 -19.48 2.63
CA ASP A 86 -1.89 -19.40 3.96
C ASP A 86 -0.76 -18.36 4.03
N ASP A 87 -0.02 -18.14 2.94
CA ASP A 87 1.03 -17.12 2.87
C ASP A 87 0.44 -15.70 2.75
N ALA A 88 -0.82 -15.54 2.35
CA ALA A 88 -1.44 -14.22 2.16
C ALA A 88 -1.60 -13.42 3.47
N LEU A 89 -1.90 -14.11 4.58
CA LEU A 89 -2.08 -13.52 5.91
C LEU A 89 -0.78 -13.42 6.71
N ARG A 90 0.32 -14.02 6.23
CA ARG A 90 1.63 -13.94 6.88
C ARG A 90 2.04 -12.48 7.07
N LEU A 91 2.44 -12.11 8.27
CA LEU A 91 2.94 -10.77 8.55
C LEU A 91 4.37 -10.59 8.02
N VAL A 92 4.60 -9.44 7.39
CA VAL A 92 5.89 -9.01 6.84
C VAL A 92 6.31 -7.72 7.52
N LYS A 93 7.52 -7.73 8.08
CA LYS A 93 8.13 -6.55 8.68
C LYS A 93 8.68 -5.63 7.59
N ILE A 94 8.10 -4.44 7.44
CA ILE A 94 8.57 -3.41 6.52
C ILE A 94 9.25 -2.28 7.31
N ARG A 95 10.19 -1.59 6.65
CA ARG A 95 10.91 -0.44 7.23
C ARG A 95 10.67 0.81 6.41
N ILE A 96 10.32 1.89 7.10
CA ILE A 96 10.19 3.24 6.55
C ILE A 96 11.36 4.06 7.09
N SER A 97 12.14 4.69 6.22
CA SER A 97 13.24 5.57 6.64
C SER A 97 13.14 6.93 5.99
N SER A 98 13.57 7.98 6.68
CA SER A 98 13.83 9.28 6.07
C SER A 98 15.34 9.47 5.86
N SER A 99 15.72 10.45 5.06
CA SER A 99 17.10 10.97 5.03
C SER A 99 17.23 12.28 5.81
N ASP A 100 16.10 12.85 6.27
CA ASP A 100 16.03 14.10 7.01
C ASP A 100 16.16 13.87 8.51
N ALA A 101 17.29 14.25 9.11
CA ALA A 101 17.57 13.98 10.53
C ALA A 101 16.80 14.88 11.50
N THR A 102 16.09 15.90 10.99
CA THR A 102 15.32 16.83 11.81
C THR A 102 13.99 16.21 12.28
N ASP A 103 13.24 16.94 13.10
CA ASP A 103 11.88 16.58 13.50
C ASP A 103 10.93 16.39 12.30
N ASP A 104 11.22 17.01 11.16
CA ASP A 104 10.45 16.82 9.94
C ASP A 104 10.63 15.40 9.38
N GLY A 105 11.80 14.77 9.55
CA GLY A 105 12.00 13.35 9.25
C GLY A 105 11.08 12.42 10.05
N ILE A 106 10.83 12.76 11.32
CA ILE A 106 9.87 12.02 12.15
C ILE A 106 8.44 12.20 11.60
N LYS A 107 8.06 13.43 11.22
CA LYS A 107 6.74 13.71 10.63
C LYS A 107 6.55 12.98 9.30
N HIS A 108 7.58 12.95 8.45
CA HIS A 108 7.62 12.20 7.19
C HIS A 108 7.37 10.71 7.42
N CYS A 109 8.09 10.09 8.37
CA CYS A 109 7.89 8.68 8.73
C CYS A 109 6.50 8.40 9.32
N LYS A 110 5.96 9.31 10.16
CA LYS A 110 4.59 9.20 10.68
C LYS A 110 3.53 9.30 9.58
N ALA A 111 3.70 10.22 8.63
CA ALA A 111 2.80 10.38 7.49
C ALA A 111 2.81 9.14 6.58
N ALA A 112 3.99 8.59 6.29
CA ALA A 112 4.13 7.35 5.54
C ALA A 112 3.43 6.18 6.24
N LYS A 113 3.68 6.01 7.55
CA LYS A 113 3.01 5.00 8.37
C LYS A 113 1.49 5.14 8.32
N TYR A 114 0.98 6.37 8.39
CA TYR A 114 -0.46 6.65 8.30
C TYR A 114 -1.06 6.24 6.94
N LEU A 115 -0.37 6.51 5.82
CA LEU A 115 -0.82 6.07 4.49
C LEU A 115 -0.86 4.55 4.36
N ILE A 116 0.10 3.84 4.97
CA ILE A 116 0.11 2.37 4.98
C ILE A 116 -0.97 1.83 5.91
N HIS A 117 -1.20 2.46 7.07
CA HIS A 117 -2.34 2.14 7.95
C HIS A 117 -3.69 2.29 7.25
N LYS A 118 -3.87 3.30 6.39
CA LYS A 118 -5.08 3.41 5.56
C LYS A 118 -5.26 2.21 4.64
N MET A 119 -4.17 1.69 4.07
CA MET A 119 -4.22 0.48 3.27
C MET A 119 -4.56 -0.75 4.10
N LEU A 120 -3.98 -0.88 5.31
CA LEU A 120 -4.32 -1.94 6.26
C LEU A 120 -5.80 -1.92 6.63
N ARG A 121 -6.33 -0.76 7.02
CA ARG A 121 -7.75 -0.62 7.35
C ARG A 121 -8.64 -0.99 6.17
N SER A 122 -8.31 -0.50 4.96
CA SER A 122 -9.05 -0.87 3.77
C SER A 122 -8.98 -2.38 3.47
N PHE A 123 -7.91 -3.06 3.85
CA PHE A 123 -7.77 -4.51 3.71
C PHE A 123 -8.61 -5.27 4.74
N GLU A 124 -8.63 -4.80 5.98
CA GLU A 124 -9.47 -5.37 7.04
C GLU A 124 -10.97 -5.22 6.73
N GLU A 125 -11.38 -4.05 6.21
CA GLU A 125 -12.76 -3.75 5.86
C GLU A 125 -13.20 -4.44 4.55
N HIS A 126 -12.30 -4.58 3.58
CA HIS A 126 -12.59 -5.03 2.23
C HIS A 126 -11.49 -5.95 1.65
N PRO A 127 -11.25 -7.13 2.26
CA PRO A 127 -10.17 -8.03 1.85
C PRO A 127 -10.32 -8.51 0.40
N GLU A 128 -11.54 -8.60 -0.12
CA GLU A 128 -11.86 -9.00 -1.50
C GLU A 128 -11.26 -8.06 -2.55
N ARG A 129 -11.03 -6.79 -2.22
CA ARG A 129 -10.40 -5.81 -3.13
C ARG A 129 -8.91 -6.07 -3.31
N PHE A 130 -8.31 -6.84 -2.41
CA PHE A 130 -6.88 -7.11 -2.36
C PHE A 130 -6.50 -8.47 -2.92
N GLN A 131 -7.50 -9.30 -3.22
CA GLN A 131 -7.28 -10.55 -3.93
C GLN A 131 -6.78 -10.25 -5.35
N PRO A 132 -5.89 -11.09 -5.90
CA PRO A 132 -5.63 -11.09 -7.32
C PRO A 132 -6.97 -11.20 -8.02
N LYS A 133 -7.31 -10.22 -8.85
CA LYS A 133 -8.42 -10.40 -9.77
C LYS A 133 -7.99 -11.55 -10.65
N GLU A 134 -8.76 -12.63 -10.66
CA GLU A 134 -8.63 -13.64 -11.71
C GLU A 134 -8.48 -12.87 -13.03
N ILE A 135 -7.42 -13.14 -13.77
CA ILE A 135 -7.20 -12.51 -15.06
C ILE A 135 -8.32 -13.04 -15.96
N GLY A 136 -9.38 -12.27 -15.98
CA GLY A 136 -10.65 -12.63 -16.56
C GLY A 136 -11.54 -11.46 -16.27
N GLY A 137 -11.58 -10.50 -17.20
CA GLY A 137 -12.82 -9.75 -17.35
C GLY A 137 -13.87 -10.76 -17.77
N GLY A 138 -14.39 -11.56 -16.84
CA GLY A 138 -15.23 -12.70 -17.12
C GLY A 138 -14.72 -13.68 -18.18
N THR A 139 -15.46 -14.77 -18.37
CA THR A 139 -15.34 -15.59 -19.59
C THR A 139 -15.62 -14.73 -20.84
N PHE A 140 -15.23 -15.16 -22.05
CA PHE A 140 -15.67 -14.48 -23.30
C PHE A 140 -17.19 -14.23 -23.32
N ALA A 141 -17.96 -15.13 -22.69
CA ALA A 141 -19.40 -15.00 -22.52
C ALA A 141 -19.78 -13.80 -21.64
N GLU A 142 -19.08 -13.56 -20.53
CA GLU A 142 -19.33 -12.40 -19.66
C GLU A 142 -18.88 -11.07 -20.28
N GLN A 143 -17.80 -11.05 -21.07
CA GLN A 143 -17.46 -9.85 -21.85
C GLN A 143 -18.51 -9.54 -22.92
N ALA A 144 -19.03 -10.59 -23.58
CA ALA A 144 -20.10 -10.45 -24.55
C ALA A 144 -21.39 -9.97 -23.87
N GLN A 145 -21.75 -10.49 -22.70
CA GLN A 145 -22.91 -10.05 -21.93
C GLN A 145 -22.75 -8.61 -21.42
N ALA A 146 -21.57 -8.23 -20.95
CA ALA A 146 -21.30 -6.85 -20.52
C ALA A 146 -21.39 -5.87 -21.70
N LYS A 147 -20.88 -6.24 -22.88
CA LYS A 147 -21.05 -5.45 -24.11
C LYS A 147 -22.52 -5.35 -24.53
N ALA A 148 -23.24 -6.47 -24.57
CA ALA A 148 -24.65 -6.51 -24.96
C ALA A 148 -25.55 -5.70 -24.00
N ARG A 149 -25.24 -5.71 -22.69
CA ARG A 149 -25.96 -4.89 -21.70
C ARG A 149 -25.74 -3.40 -21.93
N LYS A 150 -24.49 -3.00 -22.21
CA LYS A 150 -24.12 -1.61 -22.48
C LYS A 150 -24.72 -1.09 -23.79
N GLU A 151 -24.85 -1.96 -24.79
CA GLU A 151 -25.47 -1.64 -26.08
C GLU A 151 -26.99 -1.44 -25.94
N ARG A 152 -27.68 -2.36 -25.25
CA ARG A 152 -29.12 -2.19 -24.92
C ARG A 152 -29.40 -0.93 -24.12
N GLU A 153 -28.55 -0.60 -23.14
CA GLU A 153 -28.71 0.64 -22.36
C GLU A 153 -28.56 1.89 -23.25
N ARG A 154 -27.65 1.86 -24.23
CA ARG A 154 -27.46 2.95 -25.19
C ARG A 154 -28.64 3.09 -26.15
N GLU A 155 -29.27 1.99 -26.55
CA GLU A 155 -30.47 2.00 -27.40
C GLU A 155 -31.70 2.52 -26.63
N GLN A 156 -31.88 2.07 -25.38
CA GLN A 156 -32.96 2.59 -24.52
C GLN A 156 -32.84 4.09 -24.30
N ARG A 157 -31.62 4.60 -24.04
CA ARG A 157 -31.39 6.06 -23.91
C ARG A 157 -31.73 6.84 -25.18
N LYS A 158 -31.54 6.25 -26.37
CA LYS A 158 -31.89 6.87 -27.66
C LYS A 158 -33.40 6.85 -27.93
N GLN A 159 -34.13 5.85 -27.43
CA GLN A 159 -35.58 5.80 -27.51
C GLN A 159 -36.21 6.82 -26.55
N THR A 160 -35.77 6.86 -25.29
CA THR A 160 -36.29 7.84 -24.31
C THR A 160 -35.96 9.29 -24.68
N SER A 161 -34.92 9.54 -25.48
CA SER A 161 -34.61 10.89 -26.00
C SER A 161 -35.45 11.29 -27.22
N LYS A 162 -36.14 10.36 -27.88
CA LYS A 162 -37.05 10.66 -29.00
C LYS A 162 -38.47 10.97 -28.55
N ASP A 163 -38.87 10.46 -27.39
CA ASP A 163 -40.24 10.61 -26.86
C ASP A 163 -40.45 11.89 -26.02
N HIS A 164 -39.43 12.73 -25.86
CA HIS A 164 -39.57 14.10 -25.34
C HIS A 164 -39.11 15.11 -26.40
N PRO A 165 -39.96 15.45 -27.39
CA PRO A 165 -39.77 16.70 -28.09
C PRO A 165 -39.85 17.82 -27.05
N ASN A 166 -38.75 18.53 -26.91
CA ASN A 166 -38.59 19.71 -26.08
C ASN A 166 -39.72 20.70 -26.39
N LYS A 167 -40.80 20.70 -25.58
CA LYS A 167 -41.75 21.80 -25.49
C LYS A 167 -41.12 22.86 -24.61
N ASN A 168 -40.16 23.60 -25.15
CA ASN A 168 -39.85 24.92 -24.63
C ASN A 168 -40.39 25.96 -25.61
N VAL A 169 -41.25 26.79 -25.03
CA VAL A 169 -41.87 28.02 -25.52
C VAL A 169 -40.82 28.99 -26.02
#